data_AF-A0A1Y2T6B0-F1
#
_entry.id   AF-A0A1Y2T6B0-F1
#
_cell.length_a   1.000
_cell.length_b   1.000
_cell.length_c   1.000
_cell.angle_alpha   90.00
_cell.angle_beta   90.00
_cell.angle_gamma   90.00
#
_symmetry.space_group_name_H-M   'P 1'
#
loop_
_entity.id
_entity.type
_entity.pdbx_description
1 polymer ?
#
loop_
_entity_poly.entity_id
_entity_poly.type
_entity_poly.pdbx_seq_one_letter_code
_entity_poly.pdbx_strand_id
1 'polypeptide(L)'
;MGDGAPISLDLTHLSPQIQLAYLQAHESSGDAERLVGVEDRVYRPSTLRSQVRYVDDYVPADLYAQLHRRVTGYLRAGLQESELRRVIRTDLDYYLRRLLHRADRAGVVSNRLLEIVTGFVREVGDELNENFGSEVVTGLALHLAARSDHDLDVDQALALVAQCPAEYAAVNRLAPRLEAELGVRLLPGEKSFLALFVAAHRPRSAPRGCR
;
A
#
# COMPACT_ATOMS: atom_id res chain seq x y z
N MET A 1 -33.50 1.47 26.64
CA MET A 1 -33.47 1.25 25.18
C MET A 1 -32.08 1.65 24.72
N GLY A 2 -31.30 0.71 24.19
CA GLY A 2 -29.87 0.92 23.91
C GLY A 2 -29.67 1.80 22.68
N ASP A 3 -28.92 2.88 22.86
CA ASP A 3 -28.33 3.64 21.75
C ASP A 3 -27.35 2.71 21.03
N GLY A 4 -27.78 2.15 19.90
CA GLY A 4 -26.90 1.43 19.00
C GLY A 4 -25.92 2.43 18.40
N ALA A 5 -24.63 2.28 18.71
CA ALA A 5 -23.59 3.08 18.07
C ALA A 5 -23.75 3.01 16.54
N PRO A 6 -23.63 4.14 15.80
CA PRO A 6 -23.75 4.11 14.36
C PRO A 6 -22.70 3.16 13.78
N ILE A 7 -23.15 2.11 13.11
CA ILE A 7 -22.27 1.16 12.43
C ILE A 7 -21.63 1.93 11.27
N SER A 8 -20.37 2.32 11.42
CA SER A 8 -19.52 2.75 10.31
C SER A 8 -19.01 1.50 9.60
N LEU A 9 -19.18 1.46 8.29
CA LEU A 9 -18.69 0.38 7.47
C LEU A 9 -17.68 0.94 6.47
N ASP A 10 -16.43 0.56 6.68
CA ASP A 10 -15.30 0.97 5.83
C ASP A 10 -15.21 0.00 4.66
N LEU A 11 -14.99 0.54 3.45
CA LEU A 11 -14.90 -0.27 2.23
C LEU A 11 -13.79 -1.32 2.30
N THR A 12 -12.69 -1.06 3.02
CA THR A 12 -11.63 -2.06 3.29
C THR A 12 -12.06 -3.23 4.15
N HIS A 13 -13.18 -3.12 4.86
CA HIS A 13 -13.75 -4.22 5.65
C HIS A 13 -14.71 -5.09 4.83
N LEU A 14 -15.02 -4.72 3.58
CA LEU A 14 -15.87 -5.49 2.68
C LEU A 14 -15.09 -6.55 1.90
N SER A 15 -15.81 -7.50 1.31
CA SER A 15 -15.17 -8.54 0.49
C SER A 15 -14.45 -7.92 -0.72
N PRO A 16 -13.38 -8.55 -1.23
CA PRO A 16 -12.61 -8.00 -2.34
C PRO A 16 -13.46 -7.76 -3.59
N GLN A 17 -14.49 -8.57 -3.83
CA GLN A 17 -15.41 -8.40 -4.95
C GLN A 17 -16.25 -7.13 -4.82
N ILE A 18 -16.69 -6.79 -3.60
CA ILE A 18 -17.44 -5.55 -3.34
C ILE A 18 -16.50 -4.34 -3.47
N GLN A 19 -15.27 -4.44 -2.98
CA GLN A 19 -14.26 -3.40 -3.15
C GLN A 19 -13.98 -3.13 -4.63
N LEU A 20 -13.82 -4.19 -5.44
CA LEU A 20 -13.62 -4.09 -6.89
C LEU A 20 -14.83 -3.46 -7.60
N ALA A 21 -16.04 -3.92 -7.30
CA ALA A 21 -17.26 -3.38 -7.89
C ALA A 21 -17.41 -1.88 -7.58
N TYR A 22 -17.09 -1.48 -6.34
CA TYR A 22 -17.07 -0.09 -5.93
C TYR A 22 -16.02 0.71 -6.72
N LEU A 23 -14.78 0.22 -6.77
CA LEU A 23 -13.68 0.86 -7.49
C LEU A 23 -14.00 1.06 -8.98
N GLN A 24 -14.62 0.07 -9.63
CA GLN A 24 -15.00 0.12 -11.04
C GLN A 24 -16.13 1.14 -11.29
N ALA A 25 -17.15 1.15 -10.45
CA ALA A 25 -18.27 2.08 -10.57
C ALA A 25 -17.86 3.56 -10.37
N HIS A 26 -16.71 3.79 -9.75
CA HIS A 26 -16.19 5.12 -9.41
C HIS A 26 -14.89 5.49 -10.15
N GLU A 27 -14.56 4.82 -11.26
CA GLU A 27 -13.42 5.22 -12.10
C GLU A 27 -13.59 6.61 -12.75
N SER A 28 -14.83 7.04 -12.98
CA SER A 28 -15.18 8.30 -13.63
C SER A 28 -15.29 9.49 -12.69
N SER A 29 -15.07 9.27 -11.40
CA SER A 29 -15.32 10.27 -10.37
C SER A 29 -14.18 11.28 -10.28
N GLY A 30 -14.54 12.57 -10.12
CA GLY A 30 -13.63 13.71 -10.28
C GLY A 30 -12.43 13.75 -9.31
N ASP A 31 -11.52 14.72 -9.50
CA ASP A 31 -10.25 14.83 -8.74
C ASP A 31 -10.44 14.85 -7.22
N ALA A 32 -11.56 15.40 -6.73
CA ALA A 32 -11.93 15.36 -5.32
C ALA A 32 -12.15 13.93 -4.78
N GLU A 33 -12.71 13.02 -5.58
CA GLU A 33 -12.92 11.63 -5.18
C GLU A 33 -11.61 10.83 -5.15
N ARG A 34 -10.65 11.20 -6.00
CA ARG A 34 -9.27 10.64 -5.96
C ARG A 34 -8.49 11.13 -4.75
N LEU A 35 -8.73 12.37 -4.32
CA LEU A 35 -8.11 12.99 -3.14
C LEU A 35 -8.62 12.37 -1.83
N VAL A 36 -9.92 12.14 -1.72
CA VAL A 36 -10.60 11.61 -0.52
C VAL A 36 -10.35 10.10 -0.34
N GLY A 37 -10.01 9.39 -1.41
CA GLY A 37 -9.77 7.95 -1.33
C GLY A 37 -11.06 7.18 -1.02
N VAL A 38 -10.98 5.86 -1.11
CA VAL A 38 -12.12 4.96 -0.99
C VAL A 38 -12.70 4.94 0.44
N GLU A 39 -12.01 5.53 1.42
CA GLU A 39 -12.24 5.25 2.84
C GLU A 39 -12.60 6.43 3.75
N ASP A 40 -12.65 7.67 3.26
CA ASP A 40 -13.41 8.72 4.00
C ASP A 40 -14.94 8.56 3.78
N ARG A 41 -15.35 7.53 3.03
CA ARG A 41 -16.76 7.23 2.75
C ARG A 41 -17.28 6.16 3.68
N VAL A 42 -17.58 6.60 4.91
CA VAL A 42 -18.40 5.84 5.82
C VAL A 42 -19.80 5.68 5.20
N TYR A 43 -20.20 4.45 4.83
CA TYR A 43 -21.60 4.20 4.51
C TYR A 43 -22.41 4.24 5.81
N ARG A 44 -23.10 5.37 6.05
CA ARG A 44 -24.12 5.49 7.09
C ARG A 44 -25.50 5.54 6.43
N PRO A 45 -26.44 4.64 6.78
CA PRO A 45 -27.81 4.72 6.29
C PRO A 45 -28.38 6.11 6.59
N SER A 46 -29.02 6.72 5.59
CA SER A 46 -29.46 8.13 5.56
C SER A 46 -30.55 8.51 6.59
N THR A 47 -30.92 7.61 7.49
CA THR A 47 -31.98 7.83 8.49
C THR A 47 -31.51 8.58 9.74
N LEU A 48 -30.20 8.81 9.92
CA LEU A 48 -29.65 9.51 11.08
C LEU A 48 -28.98 10.83 10.68
N ARG A 49 -29.73 11.94 10.79
CA ARG A 49 -29.16 13.29 10.85
C ARG A 49 -28.43 13.43 12.20
N SER A 50 -27.15 13.09 12.26
CA SER A 50 -26.33 13.32 13.45
C SER A 50 -25.17 14.24 13.12
N GLN A 51 -24.99 15.23 14.00
CA GLN A 51 -23.94 16.24 13.98
C GLN A 51 -22.58 15.58 13.78
N VAL A 52 -21.85 16.05 12.77
CA VAL A 52 -20.50 15.59 12.45
C VAL A 52 -19.57 15.93 13.62
N ARG A 53 -19.28 14.94 14.46
CA ARG A 53 -18.02 14.88 15.18
C ARG A 53 -17.10 14.00 14.35
N TYR A 54 -16.05 14.59 13.80
CA TYR A 54 -14.87 13.85 13.39
C TYR A 54 -14.36 13.16 14.65
N VAL A 55 -14.72 11.89 14.84
CA VAL A 55 -14.01 11.04 15.78
C VAL A 55 -12.69 10.81 15.07
N ASP A 56 -11.62 11.40 15.62
CA ASP A 56 -10.24 11.15 15.18
C ASP A 56 -10.12 9.63 15.04
N ASP A 57 -10.07 9.16 13.79
CA ASP A 57 -10.35 7.78 13.43
C ASP A 57 -9.45 6.86 14.25
N TYR A 58 -9.98 5.71 14.66
CA TYR A 58 -9.19 4.64 15.23
C TYR A 58 -8.16 4.21 14.17
N VAL A 59 -6.98 4.84 14.18
CA VAL A 59 -5.84 4.46 13.35
C VAL A 59 -5.16 3.34 14.10
N PRO A 60 -5.32 2.06 13.71
CA PRO A 60 -4.85 1.00 14.55
C PRO A 60 -3.33 1.08 14.65
N ALA A 61 -2.78 0.69 15.81
CA ALA A 61 -1.37 0.89 16.13
C ALA A 61 -0.46 0.34 15.01
N ASP A 62 -0.85 -0.79 14.43
CA ASP A 62 -0.11 -1.47 13.38
C ASP A 62 -0.81 -1.37 12.00
N LEU A 63 -0.47 -0.32 11.24
CA LEU A 63 -0.91 -0.12 9.87
C LEU A 63 -0.34 -1.19 8.92
N TYR A 64 0.84 -1.71 9.23
CA TYR A 64 1.54 -2.68 8.41
C TYR A 64 0.89 -4.07 8.48
N ALA A 65 0.56 -4.54 9.68
CA ALA A 65 -0.16 -5.81 9.85
C ALA A 65 -1.58 -5.79 9.27
N GLN A 66 -2.24 -4.63 9.21
CA GLN A 66 -3.54 -4.51 8.53
C GLN A 66 -3.43 -4.67 7.03
N LEU A 67 -2.55 -3.91 6.40
CA LEU A 67 -2.26 -4.04 4.98
C LEU A 67 -1.93 -5.49 4.65
N HIS A 68 -1.05 -6.10 5.45
CA HIS A 68 -0.65 -7.48 5.26
C HIS A 68 -1.83 -8.48 5.29
N ARG A 69 -2.71 -8.36 6.31
CA ARG A 69 -3.92 -9.19 6.41
C ARG A 69 -4.81 -9.05 5.17
N ARG A 70 -4.99 -7.83 4.66
CA ARG A 70 -5.80 -7.57 3.47
C ARG A 70 -5.19 -8.17 2.22
N VAL A 71 -3.89 -7.96 1.99
CA VAL A 71 -3.17 -8.55 0.85
C VAL A 71 -3.29 -10.07 0.86
N THR A 72 -3.08 -10.71 2.02
CA THR A 72 -3.24 -12.17 2.16
C THR A 72 -4.68 -12.61 1.84
N GLY A 73 -5.68 -11.81 2.25
CA GLY A 73 -7.08 -12.03 1.90
C GLY A 73 -7.33 -11.99 0.39
N TYR A 74 -6.73 -11.04 -0.33
CA TYR A 74 -6.85 -10.93 -1.79
C TYR A 74 -6.23 -12.12 -2.51
N LEU A 75 -5.06 -12.58 -2.06
CA LEU A 75 -4.38 -13.74 -2.64
C LEU A 75 -5.20 -15.03 -2.53
N ARG A 76 -5.95 -15.17 -1.43
CA ARG A 76 -6.84 -16.33 -1.20
C ARG A 76 -8.16 -16.22 -1.94
N ALA A 77 -8.55 -15.03 -2.41
CA ALA A 77 -9.83 -14.78 -3.05
C ALA A 77 -9.88 -15.21 -4.53
N GLY A 78 -8.77 -15.67 -5.12
CA GLY A 78 -8.72 -16.17 -6.50
C GLY A 78 -9.02 -15.08 -7.55
N LEU A 79 -8.67 -13.83 -7.26
CA LEU A 79 -8.86 -12.69 -8.16
C LEU A 79 -8.01 -12.82 -9.42
N GLN A 80 -8.47 -12.22 -10.53
CA GLN A 80 -7.64 -12.09 -11.73
C GLN A 80 -6.43 -11.20 -11.44
N GLU A 81 -5.31 -11.40 -12.14
CA GLU A 81 -4.05 -10.67 -11.86
C GLU A 81 -4.24 -9.14 -11.91
N SER A 82 -5.00 -8.64 -12.88
CA SER A 82 -5.28 -7.21 -13.04
C SER A 82 -6.14 -6.64 -11.90
N GLU A 83 -7.09 -7.43 -11.39
CA GLU A 83 -7.94 -7.08 -10.25
C GLU A 83 -7.14 -7.11 -8.96
N LEU A 84 -6.35 -8.16 -8.76
CA LEU A 84 -5.47 -8.33 -7.62
C LEU A 84 -4.50 -7.15 -7.49
N ARG A 85 -3.81 -6.81 -8.59
CA ARG A 85 -2.88 -5.67 -8.64
C ARG A 85 -3.59 -4.37 -8.30
N ARG A 86 -4.83 -4.17 -8.77
CA ARG A 86 -5.61 -2.96 -8.52
C ARG A 86 -5.96 -2.80 -7.05
N VAL A 87 -6.48 -3.85 -6.40
CA VAL A 87 -6.88 -3.77 -4.99
C VAL A 87 -5.64 -3.61 -4.10
N ILE A 88 -4.57 -4.36 -4.38
CA ILE A 88 -3.30 -4.22 -3.66
C ILE A 88 -2.75 -2.80 -3.78
N ARG A 89 -2.70 -2.23 -4.99
CA ARG A 89 -2.23 -0.85 -5.19
C ARG A 89 -3.07 0.15 -4.40
N THR A 90 -4.39 0.02 -4.44
CA THR A 90 -5.31 0.89 -3.69
C THR A 90 -5.00 0.85 -2.20
N ASP A 91 -4.77 -0.34 -1.66
CA ASP A 91 -4.45 -0.54 -0.25
C ASP A 91 -3.06 -0.01 0.15
N LEU A 92 -2.08 -0.11 -0.75
CA LEU A 92 -0.75 0.48 -0.56
C LEU A 92 -0.82 2.01 -0.58
N ASP A 93 -1.54 2.59 -1.54
CA ASP A 93 -1.76 4.04 -1.62
C ASP A 93 -2.44 4.56 -0.35
N TYR A 94 -3.43 3.82 0.16
CA TYR A 94 -4.08 4.13 1.42
C TYR A 94 -3.13 4.07 2.62
N TYR A 95 -2.32 3.00 2.71
CA TYR A 95 -1.31 2.85 3.75
C TYR A 95 -0.36 4.06 3.76
N LEU A 96 0.10 4.50 2.60
CA LEU A 96 0.97 5.67 2.47
C LEU A 96 0.29 6.98 2.86
N ARG A 97 -0.97 7.21 2.48
CA ARG A 97 -1.72 8.40 2.91
C ARG A 97 -1.84 8.47 4.42
N ARG A 98 -2.10 7.34 5.08
CA ARG A 98 -2.15 7.29 6.56
C ARG A 98 -0.78 7.49 7.20
N LEU A 99 0.30 6.99 6.59
CA LEU A 99 1.66 7.31 7.02
C LEU A 99 1.94 8.81 6.89
N LEU A 100 1.56 9.44 5.78
CA LEU A 100 1.71 10.88 5.56
C LEU A 100 0.95 11.71 6.60
N HIS A 101 -0.31 11.36 6.91
CA HIS A 101 -1.06 12.06 7.96
C HIS A 101 -0.44 11.90 9.36
N ARG A 102 0.18 10.76 9.66
CA ARG A 102 1.00 10.60 10.88
C ARG A 102 2.28 11.43 10.80
N ALA A 103 2.88 11.51 9.62
CA ALA A 103 4.15 12.18 9.38
C ALA A 103 4.08 13.71 9.35
N ASP A 104 2.97 14.31 8.89
CA ASP A 104 2.73 15.76 8.93
C ASP A 104 2.78 16.33 10.36
N ARG A 105 2.62 15.47 11.38
CA ARG A 105 2.79 15.84 12.79
C ARG A 105 4.25 15.74 13.29
N ALA A 106 5.17 15.16 12.52
CA ALA A 106 6.52 14.81 12.97
C ALA A 106 7.69 15.09 11.98
N GLY A 107 7.44 15.45 10.72
CA GLY A 107 8.50 15.75 9.73
C GLY A 107 9.39 14.53 9.44
N VAL A 108 8.90 13.57 8.65
CA VAL A 108 9.37 12.17 8.76
C VAL A 108 10.39 11.72 7.72
N VAL A 109 10.55 12.40 6.58
CA VAL A 109 11.47 11.94 5.52
C VAL A 109 12.61 12.94 5.30
N SER A 110 13.84 12.54 5.62
CA SER A 110 15.02 13.37 5.37
C SER A 110 15.42 13.38 3.89
N ASN A 111 16.01 14.48 3.41
CA ASN A 111 16.56 14.55 2.04
C ASN A 111 17.56 13.41 1.78
N ARG A 112 18.34 13.04 2.79
CA ARG A 112 19.28 11.93 2.70
C ARG A 112 18.57 10.59 2.46
N LEU A 113 17.46 10.34 3.15
CA LEU A 113 16.66 9.14 2.93
C LEU A 113 16.06 9.12 1.52
N LEU A 114 15.55 10.26 1.03
CA LEU A 114 15.05 10.38 -0.34
C LEU A 114 16.13 10.07 -1.38
N GLU A 115 17.36 10.57 -1.20
CA GLU A 115 18.49 10.28 -2.09
C GLU A 115 18.81 8.78 -2.14
N ILE A 116 18.94 8.14 -0.97
CA ILE A 116 19.23 6.70 -0.84
C ILE A 116 18.13 5.88 -1.54
N VAL A 117 16.87 6.18 -1.24
CA VAL A 117 15.72 5.47 -1.81
C VAL A 117 15.59 5.73 -3.30
N THR A 118 15.91 6.94 -3.79
CA THR A 118 15.94 7.24 -5.23
C THR A 118 16.97 6.37 -5.94
N GLY A 119 18.19 6.27 -5.39
CA GLY A 119 19.24 5.39 -5.92
C GLY A 119 18.79 3.93 -5.97
N PHE A 120 18.22 3.45 -4.87
CA PHE A 120 17.69 2.09 -4.77
C PHE A 120 16.57 1.80 -5.79
N VAL A 121 15.57 2.67 -5.90
CA VAL A 121 14.45 2.50 -6.84
C VAL A 121 14.94 2.52 -8.28
N ARG A 122 15.92 3.35 -8.60
CA ARG A 122 16.54 3.37 -9.94
C ARG A 122 17.22 2.03 -10.24
N GLU A 123 18.00 1.49 -9.31
CA GLU A 123 18.69 0.21 -9.50
C GLU A 123 17.71 -0.96 -9.62
N VAL A 124 16.61 -0.96 -8.84
CA VAL A 124 15.52 -1.93 -9.01
C VAL A 124 14.87 -1.78 -10.38
N GLY A 125 14.66 -0.54 -10.84
CA GLY A 125 14.17 -0.23 -12.19
C GLY A 125 15.07 -0.80 -13.27
N ASP A 126 16.38 -0.61 -13.15
CA ASP A 126 17.37 -1.12 -14.10
C ASP A 126 17.35 -2.66 -14.16
N GLU A 127 17.24 -3.36 -13.01
CA GLU A 127 17.14 -4.83 -12.98
C GLU A 127 15.84 -5.36 -13.58
N LEU A 128 14.74 -4.62 -13.43
CA LEU A 128 13.42 -5.02 -13.92
C LEU A 128 13.12 -4.49 -15.32
N ASN A 129 14.00 -3.68 -15.89
CA ASN A 129 13.81 -2.91 -17.12
C ASN A 129 12.54 -2.05 -17.08
N GLU A 130 12.38 -1.28 -16.00
CA GLU A 130 11.24 -0.40 -15.73
C GLU A 130 11.70 0.97 -15.27
N ASN A 131 10.90 1.99 -15.60
CA ASN A 131 11.06 3.34 -15.06
C ASN A 131 9.94 3.62 -14.08
N PHE A 132 10.26 3.62 -12.79
CA PHE A 132 9.31 3.92 -11.72
C PHE A 132 9.14 5.44 -11.54
N GLY A 133 7.91 5.87 -11.28
CA GLY A 133 7.60 7.27 -11.01
C GLY A 133 8.05 7.72 -9.60
N SER A 134 8.03 9.03 -9.36
CA SER A 134 8.43 9.65 -8.08
C SER A 134 7.55 9.21 -6.89
N GLU A 135 6.33 8.76 -7.17
CA GLU A 135 5.43 8.15 -6.19
C GLU A 135 6.04 6.91 -5.54
N VAL A 136 6.81 6.12 -6.30
CA VAL A 136 7.43 4.90 -5.78
C VAL A 136 8.53 5.25 -4.78
N VAL A 137 9.38 6.22 -5.14
CA VAL A 137 10.44 6.75 -4.26
C VAL A 137 9.83 7.31 -2.98
N THR A 138 8.80 8.14 -3.10
CA THR A 138 8.14 8.78 -1.95
C THR A 138 7.51 7.73 -1.04
N GLY A 139 6.78 6.76 -1.62
CA GLY A 139 6.13 5.69 -0.88
C GLY A 139 7.11 4.81 -0.10
N LEU A 140 8.19 4.39 -0.76
CA LEU A 140 9.22 3.58 -0.11
C LEU A 140 9.96 4.37 0.97
N ALA A 141 10.26 5.65 0.75
CA ALA A 141 10.91 6.48 1.74
C ALA A 141 10.03 6.69 2.98
N LEU A 142 8.72 6.89 2.79
CA LEU A 142 7.76 6.97 3.89
C LEU A 142 7.67 5.67 4.67
N HIS A 143 7.58 4.54 3.97
CA HIS A 143 7.55 3.22 4.61
C HIS A 143 8.83 2.98 5.43
N LEU A 144 10.00 3.24 4.85
CA LEU A 144 11.30 3.06 5.49
C LEU A 144 11.53 4.03 6.66
N ALA A 145 10.91 5.22 6.63
CA ALA A 145 10.95 6.15 7.76
C ALA A 145 9.99 5.75 8.89
N ALA A 146 8.88 5.12 8.55
CA ALA A 146 7.85 4.67 9.49
C ALA A 146 8.05 3.22 9.97
N ARG A 147 9.25 2.67 9.80
CA ARG A 147 9.58 1.29 10.17
C ARG A 147 9.23 1.03 11.63
N SER A 148 8.60 -0.12 11.85
CA SER A 148 8.33 -0.69 13.16
C SER A 148 9.09 -2.00 13.29
N ASP A 149 9.48 -2.38 14.50
CA ASP A 149 10.13 -3.68 14.79
C ASP A 149 9.20 -4.91 14.54
N HIS A 150 8.02 -4.71 13.97
CA HIS A 150 7.12 -5.79 13.58
C HIS A 150 7.54 -6.40 12.23
N ASP A 151 7.90 -7.68 12.27
CA ASP A 151 8.14 -8.51 11.10
C ASP A 151 6.88 -9.25 10.65
N LEU A 152 6.88 -9.71 9.41
CA LEU A 152 5.93 -10.72 8.95
C LEU A 152 6.37 -12.10 9.45
N ASP A 153 5.42 -12.99 9.66
CA ASP A 153 5.77 -14.41 9.79
C ASP A 153 6.28 -14.98 8.46
N VAL A 154 6.95 -16.12 8.51
CA VAL A 154 7.60 -16.73 7.34
C VAL A 154 6.58 -17.14 6.27
N ASP A 155 5.43 -17.69 6.64
CA ASP A 155 4.40 -18.14 5.70
C ASP A 155 3.78 -16.94 4.96
N GLN A 156 3.61 -15.85 5.69
CA GLN A 156 3.14 -14.56 5.18
C GLN A 156 4.11 -13.95 4.17
N ALA A 157 5.40 -13.92 4.51
CA ALA A 157 6.44 -13.45 3.60
C ALA A 157 6.50 -14.31 2.32
N LEU A 158 6.43 -15.64 2.44
CA LEU A 158 6.44 -16.57 1.31
C LEU A 158 5.23 -16.39 0.37
N ALA A 159 4.04 -16.15 0.93
CA ALA A 159 2.84 -15.90 0.13
C ALA A 159 2.97 -14.64 -0.74
N LEU A 160 3.63 -13.60 -0.23
CA LEU A 160 3.91 -12.37 -0.99
C LEU A 160 4.97 -12.60 -2.08
N VAL A 161 6.06 -13.30 -1.74
CA VAL A 161 7.14 -13.63 -2.69
C VAL A 161 6.60 -14.38 -3.90
N ALA A 162 5.66 -15.30 -3.69
CA ALA A 162 5.05 -16.08 -4.77
C ALA A 162 4.33 -15.21 -5.83
N GLN A 163 3.93 -13.99 -5.48
CA GLN A 163 3.16 -13.09 -6.35
C GLN A 163 4.03 -12.11 -7.12
N CYS A 164 5.24 -11.83 -6.62
CA CYS A 164 6.17 -10.88 -7.21
C CYS A 164 7.62 -11.42 -7.19
N PRO A 165 7.87 -12.62 -7.75
CA PRO A 165 9.16 -13.30 -7.60
C PRO A 165 10.31 -12.53 -8.25
N ALA A 166 10.06 -11.84 -9.37
CA ALA A 166 11.06 -11.05 -10.06
C ALA A 166 11.44 -9.80 -9.26
N GLU A 167 10.43 -9.09 -8.75
CA GLU A 167 10.61 -7.89 -7.91
C GLU A 167 11.28 -8.25 -6.59
N TYR A 168 10.88 -9.36 -5.97
CA TYR A 168 11.50 -9.84 -4.74
C TYR A 168 12.96 -10.24 -4.96
N ALA A 169 13.28 -10.90 -6.07
CA ALA A 169 14.66 -11.24 -6.40
C ALA A 169 15.53 -9.98 -6.59
N ALA A 170 15.02 -8.96 -7.29
CA ALA A 170 15.71 -7.68 -7.48
C ALA A 170 15.92 -6.94 -6.15
N VAL A 171 14.85 -6.80 -5.35
CA VAL A 171 14.93 -6.20 -4.01
C VAL A 171 15.92 -6.95 -3.13
N ASN A 172 15.89 -8.27 -3.10
CA ASN A 172 16.77 -9.05 -2.23
C ASN A 172 18.24 -8.97 -2.66
N ARG A 173 18.53 -8.83 -3.97
CA ARG A 173 19.88 -8.63 -4.49
C ARG A 173 20.44 -7.26 -4.11
N LEU A 174 19.61 -6.23 -4.16
CA LEU A 174 20.00 -4.84 -3.88
C LEU A 174 19.91 -4.47 -2.39
N ALA A 175 19.17 -5.25 -1.59
CA ALA A 175 18.97 -5.02 -0.16
C ALA A 175 20.28 -4.85 0.64
N PRO A 176 21.37 -5.62 0.44
CA PRO A 176 22.60 -5.43 1.21
C PRO A 176 23.20 -4.02 1.08
N ARG A 177 23.05 -3.39 -0.10
CA ARG A 177 23.51 -2.02 -0.32
C ARG A 177 22.60 -1.00 0.36
N LEU A 178 21.29 -1.17 0.21
CA LEU A 178 20.30 -0.32 0.90
C LEU A 178 20.48 -0.39 2.42
N GLU A 179 20.68 -1.60 2.97
CA GLU A 179 20.98 -1.85 4.39
C GLU A 179 22.25 -1.12 4.84
N ALA A 180 23.31 -1.16 4.03
CA ALA A 180 24.57 -0.48 4.32
C ALA A 180 24.43 1.05 4.32
N GLU A 181 23.68 1.61 3.36
CA GLU A 181 23.45 3.05 3.28
C GLU A 181 22.53 3.58 4.38
N LEU A 182 21.58 2.75 4.85
CA LEU A 182 20.66 3.08 5.94
C LEU A 182 21.22 2.76 7.35
N GLY A 183 22.27 1.95 7.46
CA GLY A 183 22.84 1.53 8.75
C GLY A 183 21.96 0.55 9.54
N VAL A 184 21.10 -0.21 8.86
CA VAL A 184 20.09 -1.11 9.47
C VAL A 184 19.96 -2.39 8.65
N ARG A 185 19.44 -3.46 9.25
CA ARG A 185 19.08 -4.68 8.52
C ARG A 185 17.61 -4.63 8.13
N LEU A 186 17.28 -5.10 6.92
CA LEU A 186 15.90 -5.25 6.50
C LEU A 186 15.42 -6.64 6.89
N LEU A 187 14.29 -6.69 7.59
CA LEU A 187 13.60 -7.92 7.92
C LEU A 187 13.02 -8.56 6.65
N PRO A 188 12.81 -9.90 6.62
CA PRO A 188 12.17 -10.58 5.48
C PRO A 188 10.85 -9.94 5.07
N GLY A 189 10.00 -9.58 6.05
CA GLY A 189 8.73 -8.93 5.76
C GLY A 189 8.90 -7.59 5.05
N GLU A 190 9.87 -6.78 5.47
CA GLU A 190 10.16 -5.48 4.84
C GLU A 190 10.61 -5.66 3.39
N LYS A 191 11.46 -6.66 3.10
CA LYS A 191 11.87 -6.97 1.72
C LYS A 191 10.67 -7.41 0.87
N SER A 192 9.78 -8.23 1.43
CA SER A 192 8.54 -8.63 0.75
C SER A 192 7.63 -7.44 0.49
N PHE A 193 7.53 -6.48 1.41
CA PHE A 193 6.77 -5.26 1.19
C PHE A 193 7.37 -4.41 0.08
N LEU A 194 8.70 -4.16 0.10
CA LEU A 194 9.37 -3.39 -0.95
C LEU A 194 9.09 -4.00 -2.33
N ALA A 195 9.17 -5.33 -2.44
CA ALA A 195 8.89 -6.06 -3.68
C ALA A 195 7.43 -5.92 -4.13
N LEU A 196 6.48 -6.11 -3.21
CA LEU A 196 5.05 -5.95 -3.48
C LEU A 196 4.73 -4.53 -3.94
N PHE A 197 5.31 -3.54 -3.28
CA PHE A 197 5.08 -2.14 -3.55
C PHE A 197 5.57 -1.75 -4.94
N VAL A 198 6.78 -2.20 -5.31
CA VAL A 198 7.34 -2.06 -6.65
C VAL A 198 6.46 -2.76 -7.68
N ALA A 199 6.05 -4.01 -7.43
CA ALA A 199 5.19 -4.78 -8.34
C ALA A 199 3.84 -4.10 -8.62
N ALA A 200 3.20 -3.58 -7.56
CA ALA A 200 1.92 -2.88 -7.65
C ALA A 200 2.00 -1.56 -8.44
N HIS A 201 3.19 -0.94 -8.45
CA HIS A 201 3.46 0.33 -9.12
C HIS A 201 4.21 0.19 -10.45
N ARG A 202 4.45 -1.04 -10.95
CA ARG A 202 5.02 -1.21 -12.29
C ARG A 202 4.15 -0.49 -13.31
N PRO A 203 4.75 0.32 -14.19
CA PRO A 203 4.04 0.86 -15.34
C PRO A 203 3.37 -0.30 -16.07
N ARG A 204 2.11 -0.13 -16.49
CA ARG A 204 1.51 -1.07 -17.44
C ARG A 204 2.40 -1.03 -18.67
N SER A 205 3.23 -2.05 -18.88
CA SER A 205 3.85 -2.24 -20.18
C SER A 205 2.70 -2.25 -21.18
N ALA A 206 2.68 -1.29 -22.11
CA ALA A 206 1.73 -1.34 -23.22
C ALA A 206 1.85 -2.75 -23.83
N PRO A 207 0.74 -3.39 -24.25
CA PRO A 207 0.85 -4.64 -24.99
C PRO A 207 1.85 -4.37 -26.12
N ARG A 208 2.94 -5.13 -26.15
CA ARG A 208 3.90 -5.07 -27.24
C ARG A 208 3.10 -5.38 -28.49
N GLY A 209 2.74 -4.33 -29.23
CA GLY A 209 2.06 -4.46 -30.49
C GLY A 209 2.91 -5.35 -31.37
N CYS A 210 2.31 -6.44 -31.85
CA CYS A 210 2.89 -7.20 -32.94
C CYS A 210 3.23 -6.24 -34.07
N ARG A 211 4.51 -6.13 -34.38
CA ARG A 211 5.02 -5.82 -35.72
C ARG A 211 6.14 -6.80 -36.02
#